data_AF-A0A917JCV4-F1
#
_entry.id   AF-A0A917JCV4-F1
#
_cell.length_a   1.000
_cell.length_b   1.000
_cell.length_c   1.000
_cell.angle_alpha   90.00
_cell.angle_beta   90.00
_cell.angle_gamma   90.00
#
_symmetry.space_group_name_H-M   'P 1'
#
loop_
_entity.id
_entity.type
_entity.pdbx_description
1 polymer ?
#
loop_
_entity_poly.entity_id
_entity_poly.type
_entity_poly.pdbx_seq_one_letter_code
_entity_poly.pdbx_strand_id
1 'polypeptide(L)'
;MKIFKSYLSLSALLLLSLYSSGQNKKGNTLVITVDAKNTAQTMHNFGASGCWFSEGIGKYWPVEKREKMAELLFSKARAADGSPKGIGLSAWRFNIGGGTAEQGDSSGIKDFRKRVECFLAPDGTYDWNKQAGYQWFLRKAKAYGVENLIAFSNTPPVQFNQNGRGFKTVKDYKANLKPDKYEAYADFLTEVIKHFDKEGLHFNYVSPVNEPQWDWSNKPGQASQEGSPWSNADIHKVISAVDASLEKKKLSSQILTTEAGMLTYLYGGKSSASSQIQQFYTDTSRYSFNKLKHVPRFIAGHSYFTDSGDSSIVAVRQHLADSVSKYGIEYWQSEYSMLGDGFREGSKEKRSQMDCALFLAKMINQDITVGNAAAWQLWNAWEPGSAEWDTRYYLLALKPANEQYTDGSFTITKNLWAMGNYSLFVRPGMKRINTSRNDGLSPVKVAQDVMVAAFTGGNDKLVMVVINYTNEARNISPELKNFKTVKKYRTYVTTANVNDNLKPCAEQKFSGAISLLPRSVTTIVLN
;
A
#
# COMPACT_ATOMS: atom_id res chain seq x y z
N MET A 1 -39.52 58.21 50.12
CA MET A 1 -38.55 57.30 50.76
C MET A 1 -37.70 56.67 49.66
N LYS A 2 -36.39 56.98 49.65
CA LYS A 2 -35.31 56.56 48.70
C LYS A 2 -35.48 56.99 47.23
N ILE A 3 -34.99 58.18 46.83
CA ILE A 3 -33.60 58.57 46.48
C ILE A 3 -33.19 58.09 45.07
N PHE A 4 -33.23 59.04 44.11
CA PHE A 4 -32.19 59.43 43.11
C PHE A 4 -31.43 58.31 42.34
N LYS A 5 -31.07 58.41 41.05
CA LYS A 5 -30.55 59.56 40.29
C LYS A 5 -30.32 59.13 38.82
N SER A 6 -30.47 60.10 37.91
CA SER A 6 -29.70 60.37 36.66
C SER A 6 -29.48 59.27 35.62
N TYR A 7 -29.97 59.41 34.38
CA TYR A 7 -29.65 60.39 33.31
C TYR A 7 -28.41 60.02 32.49
N LEU A 8 -28.62 60.01 31.16
CA LEU A 8 -27.69 60.41 30.08
C LEU A 8 -26.42 59.53 29.95
N SER A 9 -25.78 59.32 28.80
CA SER A 9 -25.83 59.86 27.44
C SER A 9 -24.72 59.11 26.69
N LEU A 10 -24.99 58.64 25.46
CA LEU A 10 -24.32 59.09 24.24
C LEU A 10 -22.89 58.58 24.00
N SER A 11 -22.71 58.00 22.80
CA SER A 11 -21.51 58.06 21.93
C SER A 11 -20.20 57.45 22.44
N ALA A 12 -19.25 56.99 21.65
CA ALA A 12 -19.08 56.60 20.25
C ALA A 12 -17.63 56.07 20.19
N LEU A 13 -17.27 55.37 19.11
CA LEU A 13 -15.91 54.95 18.74
C LEU A 13 -15.21 53.92 19.66
N LEU A 14 -14.95 52.74 19.11
CA LEU A 14 -13.57 52.44 18.69
C LEU A 14 -13.59 51.32 17.63
N LEU A 15 -13.51 51.74 16.37
CA LEU A 15 -12.82 50.98 15.33
C LEU A 15 -11.36 50.84 15.76
N LEU A 16 -10.94 49.63 16.12
CA LEU A 16 -9.53 49.25 16.03
C LEU A 16 -9.41 47.88 15.38
N SER A 17 -9.07 47.96 14.11
CA SER A 17 -8.22 47.01 13.38
C SER A 17 -7.43 46.06 14.28
N LEU A 18 -7.80 44.79 14.25
CA LEU A 18 -6.81 43.72 14.30
C LEU A 18 -6.69 43.15 12.89
N TYR A 19 -6.11 43.98 12.01
CA TYR A 19 -5.09 43.45 11.13
C TYR A 19 -4.00 42.87 12.04
N SER A 20 -4.17 41.61 12.42
CA SER A 20 -3.02 40.75 12.61
C SER A 20 -2.44 40.57 11.22
N SER A 21 -1.71 41.58 10.74
CA SER A 21 -0.50 41.32 10.00
C SER A 21 0.31 40.45 10.93
N GLY A 22 0.10 39.14 10.83
CA GLY A 22 0.97 38.15 11.42
C GLY A 22 2.34 38.58 10.95
N GLN A 23 3.13 39.13 11.87
CA GLN A 23 4.55 39.21 11.66
C GLN A 23 4.93 37.79 11.34
N ASN A 24 5.22 37.54 10.06
CA ASN A 24 6.04 36.44 9.63
C ASN A 24 7.28 36.55 10.51
N LYS A 25 7.27 35.89 11.68
CA LYS A 25 8.49 35.31 12.21
C LYS A 25 9.07 34.65 10.97
N LYS A 26 10.24 35.11 10.53
CA LYS A 26 11.05 34.41 9.53
C LYS A 26 11.37 33.05 10.14
N GLY A 27 10.38 32.16 10.19
CA GLY A 27 10.60 30.74 10.38
C GLY A 27 11.48 30.36 9.21
N ASN A 28 12.68 29.88 9.52
CA ASN A 28 13.66 29.48 8.52
C ASN A 28 12.94 28.63 7.47
N THR A 29 12.79 29.19 6.27
CA THR A 29 12.16 28.47 5.17
C THR A 29 13.01 27.26 4.88
N LEU A 30 12.39 26.08 4.89
CA LEU A 30 13.08 24.84 4.61
C LEU A 30 13.36 24.77 3.12
N VAL A 31 14.62 24.90 2.74
CA VAL A 31 15.03 24.81 1.34
C VAL A 31 15.22 23.35 0.99
N ILE A 32 14.55 22.90 -0.07
CA ILE A 32 14.65 21.53 -0.58
C ILE A 32 15.27 21.58 -1.98
N THR A 33 16.50 21.09 -2.13
CA THR A 33 17.13 21.00 -3.44
C THR A 33 16.62 19.76 -4.17
N VAL A 34 16.15 19.95 -5.40
CA VAL A 34 15.64 18.90 -6.30
C VAL A 34 16.38 19.00 -7.62
N ASP A 35 17.15 17.95 -7.97
CA ASP A 35 17.93 17.90 -9.20
C ASP A 35 17.41 16.80 -10.14
N ALA A 36 16.92 17.17 -11.33
CA ALA A 36 16.40 16.23 -12.31
C ALA A 36 17.41 15.17 -12.77
N LYS A 37 18.72 15.41 -12.58
CA LYS A 37 19.79 14.43 -12.91
C LYS A 37 20.11 13.48 -11.75
N ASN A 38 19.69 13.78 -10.52
CA ASN A 38 19.96 12.94 -9.35
C ASN A 38 18.78 12.00 -9.05
N THR A 39 18.47 11.14 -10.02
CA THR A 39 17.38 10.16 -9.88
C THR A 39 17.82 8.93 -9.10
N ALA A 40 16.85 8.27 -8.46
CA ALA A 40 16.99 6.97 -7.82
C ALA A 40 16.12 5.92 -8.53
N GLN A 41 15.32 5.14 -7.80
CA GLN A 41 14.51 4.07 -8.36
C GLN A 41 13.37 4.58 -9.27
N THR A 42 12.95 3.71 -10.19
CA THR A 42 11.73 3.92 -10.99
C THR A 42 10.52 3.42 -10.21
N MET A 43 9.45 4.20 -10.17
CA MET A 43 8.21 3.80 -9.52
C MET A 43 7.42 2.88 -10.44
N HIS A 44 7.12 1.68 -9.97
CA HIS A 44 6.40 0.64 -10.71
C HIS A 44 4.90 0.77 -10.48
N ASN A 45 4.45 0.86 -9.23
CA ASN A 45 3.04 1.03 -8.90
C ASN A 45 2.78 1.44 -7.45
N PHE A 46 1.56 1.90 -7.22
CA PHE A 46 0.90 1.96 -5.92
C PHE A 46 -0.37 1.11 -5.99
N GLY A 47 -0.55 0.20 -5.04
CA GLY A 47 -1.64 -0.77 -5.10
C GLY A 47 -2.29 -1.10 -3.77
N ALA A 48 -3.32 -1.94 -3.83
CA ALA A 48 -3.94 -2.55 -2.65
C ALA A 48 -4.49 -3.93 -3.02
N SER A 49 -4.82 -4.74 -2.02
CA SER A 49 -5.63 -5.95 -2.19
C SER A 49 -7.09 -5.70 -1.81
N GLY A 50 -7.96 -6.58 -2.30
CA GLY A 50 -9.34 -6.71 -1.84
C GLY A 50 -9.59 -8.04 -1.16
N CYS A 51 -8.62 -8.63 -0.44
CA CYS A 51 -8.82 -9.94 0.16
C CYS A 51 -10.06 -10.02 1.07
N TRP A 52 -10.70 -11.19 1.04
CA TRP A 52 -11.85 -11.58 1.87
C TRP A 52 -13.16 -10.88 1.48
N PHE A 53 -13.34 -9.62 1.86
CA PHE A 53 -14.63 -8.96 1.78
C PHE A 53 -15.07 -8.62 0.34
N SER A 54 -14.14 -8.61 -0.63
CA SER A 54 -14.50 -8.37 -2.05
C SER A 54 -15.54 -9.33 -2.57
N GLU A 55 -15.57 -10.57 -2.05
CA GLU A 55 -16.50 -11.55 -2.58
C GLU A 55 -17.95 -11.19 -2.26
N GLY A 56 -18.22 -10.87 -0.99
CA GLY A 56 -19.53 -10.43 -0.56
C GLY A 56 -19.93 -9.09 -1.18
N ILE A 57 -19.02 -8.12 -1.21
CA ILE A 57 -19.27 -6.78 -1.77
C ILE A 57 -19.55 -6.89 -3.27
N GLY A 58 -18.67 -7.58 -4.01
CA GLY A 58 -18.75 -7.70 -5.45
C GLY A 58 -19.94 -8.54 -5.92
N LYS A 59 -20.39 -9.55 -5.15
CA LYS A 59 -21.59 -10.34 -5.48
C LYS A 59 -22.89 -9.63 -5.11
N TYR A 60 -22.98 -9.10 -3.89
CA TYR A 60 -24.30 -8.82 -3.28
C TYR A 60 -24.59 -7.35 -2.99
N TRP A 61 -23.58 -6.52 -2.75
CA TRP A 61 -23.85 -5.13 -2.36
C TRP A 61 -24.51 -4.35 -3.50
N PRO A 62 -25.38 -3.37 -3.18
CA PRO A 62 -26.01 -2.50 -4.17
C PRO A 62 -25.01 -1.94 -5.19
N VAL A 63 -25.40 -1.95 -6.47
CA VAL A 63 -24.52 -1.57 -7.59
C VAL A 63 -23.89 -0.20 -7.37
N GLU A 64 -24.69 0.79 -7.00
CA GLU A 64 -24.25 2.14 -6.63
C GLU A 64 -23.05 2.13 -5.66
N LYS A 65 -23.13 1.34 -4.58
CA LYS A 65 -22.12 1.31 -3.53
C LYS A 65 -20.82 0.71 -4.06
N ARG A 66 -20.87 -0.48 -4.69
CA ARG A 66 -19.67 -1.14 -5.21
C ARG A 66 -19.03 -0.35 -6.36
N GLU A 67 -19.82 0.32 -7.22
CA GLU A 67 -19.32 1.24 -8.25
C GLU A 67 -18.60 2.43 -7.63
N LYS A 68 -19.16 3.02 -6.56
CA LYS A 68 -18.50 4.11 -5.86
C LYS A 68 -17.19 3.68 -5.21
N MET A 69 -17.12 2.49 -4.62
CA MET A 69 -15.89 1.92 -4.07
C MET A 69 -14.82 1.73 -5.16
N ALA A 70 -15.21 1.20 -6.32
CA ALA A 70 -14.30 1.06 -7.46
C ALA A 70 -13.83 2.44 -7.99
N GLU A 71 -14.71 3.44 -8.07
CA GLU A 71 -14.35 4.80 -8.46
C GLU A 71 -13.32 5.39 -7.49
N LEU A 72 -13.56 5.26 -6.18
CA LEU A 72 -12.67 5.79 -5.13
C LEU A 72 -11.26 5.18 -5.19
N LEU A 73 -11.13 3.90 -5.52
CA LEU A 73 -9.82 3.25 -5.63
C LEU A 73 -9.13 3.53 -6.96
N PHE A 74 -9.84 3.37 -8.08
CA PHE A 74 -9.19 3.24 -9.39
C PHE A 74 -9.30 4.50 -10.25
N SER A 75 -10.27 5.38 -10.00
CA SER A 75 -10.47 6.54 -10.85
C SER A 75 -9.31 7.53 -10.76
N LYS A 76 -8.80 7.93 -11.93
CA LYS A 76 -7.88 9.06 -12.11
C LYS A 76 -8.61 10.36 -12.44
N ALA A 77 -9.94 10.32 -12.57
CA ALA A 77 -10.74 11.44 -13.01
C ALA A 77 -10.95 12.49 -11.91
N ARG A 78 -11.31 13.70 -12.34
CA ARG A 78 -11.67 14.82 -11.46
C ARG A 78 -13.17 15.11 -11.55
N ALA A 79 -13.72 15.64 -10.47
CA ALA A 79 -15.02 16.27 -10.46
C ALA A 79 -14.92 17.70 -11.05
N ALA A 80 -16.08 18.36 -11.23
CA ALA A 80 -16.16 19.68 -11.85
C ALA A 80 -15.42 20.76 -11.05
N ASP A 81 -15.35 20.63 -9.72
CA ASP A 81 -14.59 21.51 -8.82
C ASP A 81 -13.08 21.20 -8.80
N GLY A 82 -12.63 20.23 -9.61
CA GLY A 82 -11.25 19.78 -9.71
C GLY A 82 -10.83 18.74 -8.67
N SER A 83 -11.72 18.41 -7.71
CA SER A 83 -11.46 17.40 -6.69
C SER A 83 -11.31 16.01 -7.33
N PRO A 84 -10.44 15.16 -6.80
CA PRO A 84 -10.24 13.80 -7.32
C PRO A 84 -11.46 12.92 -7.02
N LYS A 85 -11.92 12.16 -8.02
CA LYS A 85 -12.99 11.17 -7.83
C LYS A 85 -12.51 9.90 -7.13
N GLY A 86 -11.20 9.61 -7.24
CA GLY A 86 -10.53 8.50 -6.60
C GLY A 86 -9.03 8.72 -6.50
N ILE A 87 -8.34 7.72 -5.97
CA ILE A 87 -6.89 7.77 -5.71
C ILE A 87 -6.04 7.23 -6.85
N GLY A 88 -6.69 6.70 -7.90
CA GLY A 88 -6.02 6.18 -9.08
C GLY A 88 -4.97 5.12 -8.77
N LEU A 89 -5.29 4.05 -8.04
CA LEU A 89 -4.35 2.94 -7.87
C LEU A 89 -3.81 2.47 -9.23
N SER A 90 -2.53 2.10 -9.28
CA SER A 90 -1.84 1.57 -10.47
C SER A 90 -1.52 0.08 -10.35
N ALA A 91 -1.83 -0.52 -9.20
CA ALA A 91 -1.89 -1.97 -9.04
C ALA A 91 -3.13 -2.44 -8.28
N TRP A 92 -3.64 -3.62 -8.63
CA TRP A 92 -4.70 -4.31 -7.89
C TRP A 92 -4.33 -5.78 -7.69
N ARG A 93 -4.39 -6.24 -6.44
CA ARG A 93 -4.04 -7.61 -6.05
C ARG A 93 -5.30 -8.48 -5.97
N PHE A 94 -5.32 -9.57 -6.74
CA PHE A 94 -6.36 -10.58 -6.80
C PHE A 94 -5.91 -11.84 -6.03
N ASN A 95 -6.67 -12.22 -5.00
CA ASN A 95 -6.38 -13.42 -4.21
C ASN A 95 -6.96 -14.67 -4.90
N ILE A 96 -6.12 -15.54 -5.45
CA ILE A 96 -6.51 -16.87 -5.94
C ILE A 96 -6.77 -17.76 -4.72
N GLY A 97 -7.99 -18.25 -4.56
CA GLY A 97 -8.37 -19.00 -3.37
C GLY A 97 -7.88 -20.44 -3.34
N GLY A 98 -7.59 -20.93 -2.13
CA GLY A 98 -7.17 -22.31 -1.89
C GLY A 98 -8.32 -23.32 -1.77
N GLY A 99 -9.58 -22.87 -1.69
CA GLY A 99 -10.75 -23.74 -1.67
C GLY A 99 -11.29 -24.01 -0.27
N THR A 100 -11.05 -23.10 0.68
CA THR A 100 -11.58 -23.21 2.04
C THR A 100 -13.06 -22.82 2.13
N ALA A 101 -13.62 -22.11 1.14
CA ALA A 101 -15.04 -21.79 1.11
C ALA A 101 -15.90 -23.06 0.90
N GLU A 102 -15.48 -23.94 -0.01
CA GLU A 102 -16.12 -25.22 -0.31
C GLU A 102 -16.12 -26.16 0.89
N GLN A 103 -15.13 -26.04 1.78
CA GLN A 103 -15.06 -26.82 3.01
C GLN A 103 -15.99 -26.29 4.12
N GLY A 104 -16.54 -25.08 3.97
CA GLY A 104 -17.38 -24.45 4.99
C GLY A 104 -16.72 -24.43 6.37
N ASP A 105 -17.46 -24.80 7.41
CA ASP A 105 -16.94 -24.86 8.78
C ASP A 105 -15.87 -25.92 8.96
N SER A 106 -15.91 -26.98 8.14
CA SER A 106 -14.89 -28.02 8.13
C SER A 106 -13.54 -27.51 7.61
N SER A 107 -13.47 -26.31 7.01
CA SER A 107 -12.19 -25.64 6.71
C SER A 107 -11.36 -25.43 7.98
N GLY A 108 -12.00 -25.15 9.12
CA GLY A 108 -11.35 -24.76 10.37
C GLY A 108 -11.01 -23.26 10.48
N ILE A 109 -11.34 -22.46 9.46
CA ILE A 109 -11.23 -20.99 9.52
C ILE A 109 -12.49 -20.44 10.19
N LYS A 110 -12.30 -19.71 11.29
CA LYS A 110 -13.39 -19.21 12.14
C LYS A 110 -14.30 -18.23 11.40
N ASP A 111 -13.70 -17.34 10.63
CA ASP A 111 -14.43 -16.30 9.91
C ASP A 111 -14.77 -16.77 8.49
N PHE A 112 -16.05 -17.04 8.23
CA PHE A 112 -16.48 -17.53 6.91
C PHE A 112 -16.13 -16.58 5.77
N ARG A 113 -16.00 -15.26 6.05
CA ARG A 113 -15.66 -14.23 5.05
C ARG A 113 -14.20 -14.31 4.60
N LYS A 114 -13.36 -14.96 5.40
CA LYS A 114 -11.94 -15.18 5.10
C LYS A 114 -11.67 -16.55 4.47
N ARG A 115 -12.72 -17.32 4.20
CA ARG A 115 -12.67 -18.53 3.38
C ARG A 115 -12.76 -18.13 1.91
N VAL A 116 -12.02 -18.79 1.03
CA VAL A 116 -11.92 -18.39 -0.38
C VAL A 116 -12.20 -19.59 -1.29
N GLU A 117 -13.04 -19.39 -2.31
CA GLU A 117 -13.36 -20.39 -3.32
C GLU A 117 -12.13 -20.74 -4.17
N CYS A 118 -12.01 -21.99 -4.62
CA CYS A 118 -10.98 -22.41 -5.56
C CYS A 118 -11.59 -22.72 -6.93
N PHE A 119 -10.98 -22.18 -7.98
CA PHE A 119 -11.36 -22.49 -9.36
C PHE A 119 -11.24 -23.99 -9.67
N LEU A 120 -10.25 -24.68 -9.09
CA LEU A 120 -9.98 -26.10 -9.31
C LEU A 120 -10.78 -26.97 -8.33
N ALA A 121 -11.70 -27.77 -8.87
CA ALA A 121 -12.44 -28.77 -8.13
C ALA A 121 -11.61 -30.05 -7.87
N PRO A 122 -11.98 -30.89 -6.87
CA PRO A 122 -11.27 -32.13 -6.56
C PRO A 122 -11.21 -33.16 -7.71
N ASP A 123 -12.15 -33.10 -8.65
CA ASP A 123 -12.20 -33.96 -9.83
C ASP A 123 -11.29 -33.47 -11.00
N GLY A 124 -10.59 -32.35 -10.80
CA GLY A 124 -9.71 -31.75 -11.80
C GLY A 124 -10.40 -30.76 -12.75
N THR A 125 -11.71 -30.57 -12.64
CA THR A 125 -12.44 -29.58 -13.45
C THR A 125 -12.25 -28.15 -12.91
N TYR A 126 -12.41 -27.16 -13.78
CA TYR A 126 -12.36 -25.75 -13.42
C TYR A 126 -13.75 -25.12 -13.49
N ASP A 127 -14.14 -24.42 -12.43
CA ASP A 127 -15.33 -23.57 -12.41
C ASP A 127 -14.93 -22.09 -12.37
N TRP A 128 -14.92 -21.45 -13.53
CA TRP A 128 -14.54 -20.05 -13.70
C TRP A 128 -15.59 -19.05 -13.23
N ASN A 129 -16.79 -19.50 -12.81
CA ASN A 129 -17.81 -18.62 -12.23
C ASN A 129 -17.56 -18.33 -10.74
N LYS A 130 -16.64 -19.05 -10.09
CA LYS A 130 -16.24 -18.82 -8.71
C LYS A 130 -15.49 -17.50 -8.53
N GLN A 131 -15.44 -17.02 -7.29
CA GLN A 131 -14.81 -15.75 -6.94
C GLN A 131 -15.42 -14.55 -7.71
N ALA A 132 -16.71 -14.61 -8.06
CA ALA A 132 -17.35 -13.63 -8.93
C ALA A 132 -17.27 -12.20 -8.38
N GLY A 133 -17.28 -12.03 -7.05
CA GLY A 133 -17.13 -10.72 -6.43
C GLY A 133 -15.72 -10.17 -6.55
N TYR A 134 -14.69 -11.01 -6.35
CA TYR A 134 -13.31 -10.63 -6.67
C TYR A 134 -13.12 -10.28 -8.15
N GLN A 135 -13.68 -11.10 -9.05
CA GLN A 135 -13.57 -10.85 -10.48
C GLN A 135 -14.29 -9.55 -10.90
N TRP A 136 -15.38 -9.18 -10.22
CA TRP A 136 -16.04 -7.89 -10.47
C TRP A 136 -15.09 -6.71 -10.24
N PHE A 137 -14.37 -6.70 -9.11
CA PHE A 137 -13.38 -5.66 -8.83
C PHE A 137 -12.16 -5.73 -9.77
N LEU A 138 -11.73 -6.93 -10.17
CA LEU A 138 -10.68 -7.11 -11.17
C LEU A 138 -11.04 -6.46 -12.51
N ARG A 139 -12.26 -6.71 -13.00
CA ARG A 139 -12.80 -6.09 -14.23
C ARG A 139 -12.91 -4.58 -14.09
N LYS A 140 -13.31 -4.07 -12.92
CA LYS A 140 -13.36 -2.63 -12.66
C LYS A 140 -11.98 -1.99 -12.64
N ALA A 141 -11.00 -2.60 -11.97
CA ALA A 141 -9.62 -2.15 -12.00
C ALA A 141 -9.13 -2.01 -13.45
N LYS A 142 -9.34 -3.04 -14.28
CA LYS A 142 -9.00 -2.98 -15.71
C LYS A 142 -9.75 -1.86 -16.45
N ALA A 143 -11.05 -1.70 -16.24
CA ALA A 143 -11.87 -0.69 -16.91
C ALA A 143 -11.46 0.75 -16.56
N TYR A 144 -11.00 1.00 -15.33
CA TYR A 144 -10.44 2.29 -14.91
C TYR A 144 -8.99 2.50 -15.36
N GLY A 145 -8.38 1.51 -16.02
CA GLY A 145 -7.02 1.59 -16.56
C GLY A 145 -5.93 1.42 -15.51
N VAL A 146 -6.15 0.54 -14.52
CA VAL A 146 -5.09 0.05 -13.62
C VAL A 146 -4.03 -0.67 -14.44
N GLU A 147 -2.77 -0.25 -14.30
CA GLU A 147 -1.67 -0.68 -15.18
C GLU A 147 -1.09 -2.05 -14.79
N ASN A 148 -1.13 -2.43 -13.52
CA ASN A 148 -0.60 -3.70 -13.03
C ASN A 148 -1.67 -4.54 -12.33
N LEU A 149 -2.04 -5.69 -12.90
CA LEU A 149 -2.84 -6.69 -12.19
C LEU A 149 -1.89 -7.74 -11.59
N ILE A 150 -2.10 -8.07 -10.32
CA ILE A 150 -1.25 -9.01 -9.57
C ILE A 150 -2.15 -10.14 -9.06
N ALA A 151 -1.88 -11.38 -9.44
CA ALA A 151 -2.50 -12.53 -8.81
C ALA A 151 -1.61 -13.01 -7.66
N PHE A 152 -2.18 -13.32 -6.50
CA PHE A 152 -1.43 -13.91 -5.39
C PHE A 152 -2.22 -15.04 -4.73
N SER A 153 -1.53 -15.89 -3.98
CA SER A 153 -2.14 -16.98 -3.24
C SER A 153 -1.59 -17.08 -1.82
N ASN A 154 -2.48 -17.20 -0.84
CA ASN A 154 -2.10 -17.48 0.54
C ASN A 154 -1.80 -18.96 0.79
N THR A 155 -2.40 -19.87 0.02
CA THR A 155 -2.28 -21.31 0.21
C THR A 155 -2.54 -22.06 -1.09
N PRO A 156 -1.87 -23.19 -1.37
CA PRO A 156 -2.21 -24.04 -2.50
C PRO A 156 -3.64 -24.60 -2.37
N PRO A 157 -4.25 -25.08 -3.47
CA PRO A 157 -5.53 -25.80 -3.40
C PRO A 157 -5.53 -26.85 -2.29
N VAL A 158 -6.56 -26.89 -1.45
CA VAL A 158 -6.60 -27.73 -0.24
C VAL A 158 -6.37 -29.21 -0.54
N GLN A 159 -6.76 -29.71 -1.71
CA GLN A 159 -6.50 -31.08 -2.17
C GLN A 159 -5.01 -31.40 -2.37
N PHE A 160 -4.17 -30.38 -2.60
CA PHE A 160 -2.72 -30.51 -2.71
C PHE A 160 -2.01 -30.39 -1.36
N ASN A 161 -2.69 -29.89 -0.34
CA ASN A 161 -2.10 -29.65 0.97
C ASN A 161 -1.96 -30.93 1.79
N GLN A 162 -0.95 -30.98 2.65
CA GLN A 162 -0.61 -32.18 3.44
C GLN A 162 -1.75 -32.63 4.34
N ASN A 163 -2.46 -31.68 4.94
CA ASN A 163 -3.55 -31.91 5.89
C ASN A 163 -4.94 -31.70 5.26
N GLY A 164 -5.03 -31.45 3.96
CA GLY A 164 -6.30 -31.17 3.29
C GLY A 164 -6.95 -29.84 3.69
N ARG A 165 -6.22 -28.87 4.28
CA ARG A 165 -6.75 -27.58 4.77
C ARG A 165 -5.95 -26.40 4.21
N GLY A 166 -6.53 -25.21 4.25
CA GLY A 166 -5.86 -23.98 3.81
C GLY A 166 -4.80 -23.41 4.76
N PHE A 167 -4.57 -24.04 5.93
CA PHE A 167 -3.61 -23.60 6.95
C PHE A 167 -2.99 -24.81 7.66
N LYS A 168 -1.91 -24.62 8.44
CA LYS A 168 -1.25 -25.69 9.19
C LYS A 168 -2.00 -26.04 10.49
N THR A 169 -1.98 -27.29 10.91
CA THR A 169 -2.52 -27.71 12.23
C THR A 169 -1.42 -27.98 13.25
N VAL A 170 -0.16 -27.94 12.82
CA VAL A 170 1.03 -28.19 13.65
C VAL A 170 2.04 -27.08 13.40
N LYS A 171 2.61 -26.56 14.48
CA LYS A 171 3.65 -25.54 14.45
C LYS A 171 5.02 -26.17 14.18
N ASP A 172 5.30 -26.46 12.92
CA ASP A 172 6.56 -27.10 12.49
C ASP A 172 7.36 -26.27 11.46
N TYR A 173 6.83 -25.13 11.02
CA TYR A 173 7.41 -24.27 9.99
C TYR A 173 7.72 -24.98 8.66
N LYS A 174 7.00 -26.07 8.36
CA LYS A 174 7.14 -26.83 7.10
C LYS A 174 5.95 -26.56 6.19
N ALA A 175 6.23 -26.34 4.91
CA ALA A 175 5.23 -26.03 3.91
C ALA A 175 4.04 -27.00 3.94
N ASN A 176 2.83 -26.45 3.84
CA ASN A 176 1.59 -27.21 3.82
C ASN A 176 1.30 -27.77 2.42
N LEU A 177 2.31 -28.20 1.67
CA LEU A 177 2.17 -28.77 0.32
C LEU A 177 2.70 -30.20 0.31
N LYS A 178 1.98 -31.12 -0.34
CA LYS A 178 2.48 -32.50 -0.53
C LYS A 178 3.75 -32.49 -1.39
N PRO A 179 4.77 -33.31 -1.09
CA PRO A 179 6.04 -33.31 -1.82
C PRO A 179 5.92 -33.48 -3.34
N ASP A 180 4.90 -34.19 -3.81
CA ASP A 180 4.62 -34.48 -5.23
C ASP A 180 3.71 -33.45 -5.91
N LYS A 181 3.37 -32.32 -5.25
CA LYS A 181 2.38 -31.35 -5.75
C LYS A 181 2.93 -29.97 -6.10
N TYR A 182 4.24 -29.77 -6.13
CA TYR A 182 4.85 -28.50 -6.54
C TYR A 182 4.51 -28.12 -7.99
N GLU A 183 4.64 -29.07 -8.92
CA GLU A 183 4.29 -28.85 -10.33
C GLU A 183 2.79 -28.67 -10.51
N ALA A 184 1.96 -29.45 -9.81
CA ALA A 184 0.50 -29.31 -9.86
C ALA A 184 0.03 -27.95 -9.34
N TYR A 185 0.66 -27.42 -8.29
CA TYR A 185 0.35 -26.09 -7.77
C TYR A 185 0.75 -24.99 -8.77
N ALA A 186 1.94 -25.09 -9.36
CA ALA A 186 2.38 -24.16 -10.40
C ALA A 186 1.48 -24.20 -11.65
N ASP A 187 1.08 -25.41 -12.08
CA ASP A 187 0.17 -25.60 -13.20
C ASP A 187 -1.20 -24.96 -12.92
N PHE A 188 -1.74 -25.15 -11.72
CA PHE A 188 -2.98 -24.50 -11.27
C PHE A 188 -2.90 -22.98 -11.37
N LEU A 189 -1.89 -22.36 -10.75
CA LEU A 189 -1.74 -20.90 -10.78
C LEU A 189 -1.67 -20.39 -12.22
N THR A 190 -0.88 -21.04 -13.06
CA THR A 190 -0.70 -20.62 -14.46
C THR A 190 -1.90 -20.94 -15.36
N GLU A 191 -2.74 -21.93 -15.07
CA GLU A 191 -4.04 -22.09 -15.74
C GLU A 191 -5.00 -20.95 -15.38
N VAL A 192 -5.01 -20.49 -14.12
CA VAL A 192 -5.78 -19.30 -13.72
C VAL A 192 -5.32 -18.07 -14.50
N ILE A 193 -4.00 -17.83 -14.57
CA ILE A 193 -3.44 -16.73 -15.37
C ILE A 193 -3.87 -16.84 -16.84
N LYS A 194 -3.70 -18.02 -17.45
CA LYS A 194 -4.05 -18.28 -18.85
C LYS A 194 -5.53 -18.07 -19.15
N HIS A 195 -6.41 -18.40 -18.21
CA HIS A 195 -7.84 -18.14 -18.35
C HIS A 195 -8.11 -16.63 -18.40
N PHE A 196 -7.60 -15.86 -17.44
CA PHE A 196 -7.84 -14.42 -17.38
C PHE A 196 -7.14 -13.63 -18.51
N ASP A 197 -6.01 -14.12 -19.03
CA ASP A 197 -5.39 -13.58 -20.24
C ASP A 197 -6.36 -13.65 -21.45
N LYS A 198 -7.10 -14.75 -21.60
CA LYS A 198 -8.11 -14.90 -22.67
C LYS A 198 -9.29 -13.94 -22.50
N GLU A 199 -9.61 -13.54 -21.28
CA GLU A 199 -10.63 -12.52 -20.98
C GLU A 199 -10.12 -11.07 -21.12
N GLY A 200 -8.85 -10.87 -21.49
CA GLY A 200 -8.23 -9.54 -21.56
C GLY A 200 -7.87 -8.94 -20.18
N LEU A 201 -7.89 -9.76 -19.13
CA LEU A 201 -7.53 -9.42 -17.76
C LEU A 201 -6.11 -9.89 -17.45
N HIS A 202 -5.15 -9.44 -18.25
CA HIS A 202 -3.76 -9.88 -18.13
C HIS A 202 -3.15 -9.54 -16.76
N PHE A 203 -2.69 -10.56 -16.06
CA PHE A 203 -1.91 -10.42 -14.83
C PHE A 203 -0.45 -10.20 -15.17
N ASN A 204 0.08 -9.03 -14.83
CA ASN A 204 1.49 -8.73 -14.98
C ASN A 204 2.35 -9.60 -14.05
N TYR A 205 1.81 -9.95 -12.88
CA TYR A 205 2.53 -10.72 -11.86
C TYR A 205 1.70 -11.83 -11.24
N VAL A 206 2.35 -12.95 -10.91
CA VAL A 206 1.82 -14.03 -10.06
C VAL A 206 2.72 -14.21 -8.83
N SER A 207 2.11 -14.24 -7.64
CA SER A 207 2.79 -14.38 -6.35
C SER A 207 2.33 -15.66 -5.64
N PRO A 208 3.12 -16.75 -5.67
CA PRO A 208 2.66 -18.07 -5.23
C PRO A 208 2.81 -18.33 -3.72
N VAL A 209 3.47 -17.44 -2.99
CA VAL A 209 3.77 -17.59 -1.56
C VAL A 209 3.44 -16.29 -0.82
N ASN A 210 3.00 -16.38 0.43
CA ASN A 210 2.70 -15.22 1.28
C ASN A 210 3.29 -15.42 2.68
N GLU A 211 4.04 -14.44 3.18
CA GLU A 211 4.70 -14.40 4.48
C GLU A 211 5.27 -15.76 4.94
N PRO A 212 6.26 -16.29 4.21
CA PRO A 212 6.71 -17.66 4.35
C PRO A 212 7.32 -17.99 5.71
N GLN A 213 7.68 -16.98 6.50
CA GLN A 213 8.31 -17.13 7.80
C GLN A 213 7.34 -17.49 8.93
N TRP A 214 6.04 -17.18 8.78
CA TRP A 214 5.05 -17.47 9.82
C TRP A 214 4.66 -18.94 9.81
N ASP A 215 4.37 -19.51 10.98
CA ASP A 215 4.01 -20.93 11.07
C ASP A 215 2.64 -21.25 10.47
N TRP A 216 1.77 -20.23 10.35
CA TRP A 216 0.40 -20.33 9.85
C TRP A 216 -0.40 -21.48 10.49
N SER A 217 -0.07 -21.84 11.73
CA SER A 217 -0.64 -22.98 12.42
C SER A 217 -1.67 -22.57 13.46
N ASN A 218 -2.77 -23.31 13.53
CA ASN A 218 -3.78 -23.10 14.56
C ASN A 218 -4.57 -24.39 14.84
N LYS A 219 -5.40 -24.38 15.88
CA LYS A 219 -6.42 -25.41 16.08
C LYS A 219 -7.55 -25.21 15.07
N PRO A 220 -8.09 -26.28 14.45
CA PRO A 220 -9.31 -26.17 13.64
C PRO A 220 -10.43 -25.47 14.41
N GLY A 221 -11.10 -24.52 13.76
CA GLY A 221 -12.12 -23.64 14.36
C GLY A 221 -11.55 -22.36 14.97
N GLN A 222 -10.22 -22.22 15.04
CA GLN A 222 -9.55 -21.04 15.58
C GLN A 222 -8.63 -20.34 14.56
N ALA A 223 -8.42 -20.93 13.38
CA ALA A 223 -7.63 -20.30 12.33
C ALA A 223 -8.30 -19.01 11.84
N SER A 224 -7.50 -17.96 11.66
CA SER A 224 -7.97 -16.65 11.20
C SER A 224 -8.08 -16.56 9.68
N GLN A 225 -7.25 -17.29 8.94
CA GLN A 225 -7.14 -17.22 7.48
C GLN A 225 -6.38 -18.42 6.88
N GLU A 226 -6.36 -18.48 5.55
CA GLU A 226 -5.46 -19.32 4.76
C GLU A 226 -3.98 -18.88 4.92
N GLY A 227 -3.05 -19.83 4.87
CA GLY A 227 -1.61 -19.55 4.95
C GLY A 227 -0.76 -20.83 4.93
N SER A 228 0.50 -20.71 4.54
CA SER A 228 1.49 -21.79 4.65
C SER A 228 2.87 -21.23 4.95
N PRO A 229 3.64 -21.80 5.90
CA PRO A 229 5.07 -21.51 6.00
C PRO A 229 5.76 -21.99 4.71
N TRP A 230 6.91 -21.43 4.38
CA TRP A 230 7.77 -21.95 3.31
C TRP A 230 9.22 -21.74 3.71
N SER A 231 10.07 -22.76 3.60
CA SER A 231 11.51 -22.53 3.69
C SER A 231 12.04 -21.92 2.39
N ASN A 232 13.25 -21.36 2.39
CA ASN A 232 13.88 -20.90 1.15
C ASN A 232 14.03 -22.02 0.11
N ALA A 233 14.19 -23.28 0.57
CA ALA A 233 14.20 -24.43 -0.33
C ALA A 233 12.82 -24.67 -0.96
N ASP A 234 11.74 -24.52 -0.21
CA ASP A 234 10.37 -24.70 -0.72
C ASP A 234 10.00 -23.54 -1.65
N ILE A 235 10.35 -22.30 -1.30
CA ILE A 235 10.19 -21.12 -2.17
C ILE A 235 10.91 -21.38 -3.49
N HIS A 236 12.18 -21.78 -3.48
CA HIS A 236 12.91 -22.06 -4.72
C HIS A 236 12.22 -23.12 -5.58
N LYS A 237 11.69 -24.20 -4.98
CA LYS A 237 10.96 -25.23 -5.72
C LYS A 237 9.68 -24.70 -6.36
N VAL A 238 8.86 -23.96 -5.60
CA VAL A 238 7.59 -23.39 -6.13
C VAL A 238 7.89 -22.39 -7.24
N ILE A 239 8.83 -21.48 -7.04
CA ILE A 239 9.17 -20.44 -8.03
C ILE A 239 9.75 -21.07 -9.30
N SER A 240 10.61 -22.08 -9.19
CA SER A 240 11.12 -22.82 -10.35
C SER A 240 10.02 -23.56 -11.10
N ALA A 241 9.05 -24.15 -10.39
CA ALA A 241 7.91 -24.83 -11.00
C ALA A 241 6.98 -23.83 -11.72
N VAL A 242 6.74 -22.66 -11.15
CA VAL A 242 5.94 -21.59 -11.78
C VAL A 242 6.66 -21.06 -13.03
N ASP A 243 7.97 -20.82 -12.97
CA ASP A 243 8.79 -20.38 -14.12
C ASP A 243 8.69 -21.39 -15.29
N ALA A 244 8.87 -22.67 -15.00
CA ALA A 244 8.75 -23.73 -16.00
C ALA A 244 7.34 -23.81 -16.60
N SER A 245 6.30 -23.62 -15.78
CA SER A 245 4.91 -23.66 -16.25
C SER A 245 4.55 -22.45 -17.10
N LEU A 246 5.02 -21.24 -16.74
CA LEU A 246 4.86 -20.02 -17.56
C LEU A 246 5.51 -20.20 -18.93
N GLU A 247 6.75 -20.69 -18.96
CA GLU A 247 7.48 -20.99 -20.21
C GLU A 247 6.72 -21.99 -21.08
N LYS A 248 6.31 -23.13 -20.50
CA LYS A 248 5.58 -24.19 -21.20
C LYS A 248 4.27 -23.68 -21.81
N LYS A 249 3.58 -22.77 -21.12
CA LYS A 249 2.30 -22.19 -21.56
C LYS A 249 2.47 -20.91 -22.38
N LYS A 250 3.70 -20.42 -22.56
CA LYS A 250 4.05 -19.18 -23.27
C LYS A 250 3.32 -17.96 -22.70
N LEU A 251 3.22 -17.89 -21.37
CA LEU A 251 2.60 -16.77 -20.66
C LEU A 251 3.65 -15.71 -20.36
N SER A 252 3.32 -14.43 -20.51
CA SER A 252 4.27 -13.32 -20.31
C SER A 252 4.34 -12.80 -18.88
N SER A 253 3.48 -13.30 -17.98
CA SER A 253 3.45 -12.89 -16.58
C SER A 253 4.80 -13.14 -15.90
N GLN A 254 5.15 -12.27 -14.97
CA GLN A 254 6.36 -12.39 -14.15
C GLN A 254 6.01 -12.92 -12.75
N ILE A 255 7.01 -13.40 -12.02
CA ILE A 255 6.83 -13.96 -10.68
C ILE A 255 7.20 -12.91 -9.63
N LEU A 256 6.21 -12.50 -8.82
CA LEU A 256 6.44 -11.64 -7.66
C LEU A 256 6.74 -12.52 -6.45
N THR A 257 7.85 -12.29 -5.78
CA THR A 257 8.34 -13.11 -4.65
C THR A 257 9.26 -12.24 -3.78
N THR A 258 9.43 -12.48 -2.49
CA THR A 258 9.01 -13.62 -1.68
C THR A 258 7.87 -13.32 -0.72
N GLU A 259 7.34 -12.10 -0.75
CA GLU A 259 6.29 -11.63 0.16
C GLU A 259 6.70 -11.83 1.62
N ALA A 260 7.94 -11.48 1.96
CA ALA A 260 8.47 -11.65 3.31
C ALA A 260 7.62 -10.88 4.33
N GLY A 261 7.13 -11.53 5.39
CA GLY A 261 6.21 -10.89 6.35
C GLY A 261 6.81 -9.74 7.16
N MET A 262 8.14 -9.58 7.12
CA MET A 262 8.88 -8.45 7.68
C MET A 262 10.11 -8.16 6.80
N LEU A 263 10.46 -6.88 6.63
CA LEU A 263 11.61 -6.45 5.84
C LEU A 263 12.94 -7.08 6.29
N THR A 264 13.10 -7.31 7.59
CA THR A 264 14.33 -7.89 8.15
C THR A 264 14.59 -9.31 7.66
N TYR A 265 13.57 -10.07 7.27
CA TYR A 265 13.75 -11.40 6.72
C TYR A 265 14.36 -11.40 5.31
N LEU A 266 14.28 -10.28 4.59
CA LEU A 266 14.89 -10.15 3.28
C LEU A 266 16.42 -10.21 3.36
N TYR A 267 17.03 -9.67 4.41
CA TYR A 267 18.49 -9.56 4.53
C TYR A 267 19.09 -10.23 5.76
N GLY A 268 18.27 -10.71 6.70
CA GLY A 268 18.76 -11.29 7.94
C GLY A 268 17.77 -12.25 8.61
N GLY A 269 18.09 -12.60 9.85
CA GLY A 269 17.35 -13.60 10.64
C GLY A 269 17.96 -15.01 10.55
N LYS A 270 17.43 -15.93 11.37
CA LYS A 270 17.92 -17.31 11.51
C LYS A 270 16.90 -18.38 11.13
N SER A 271 15.75 -17.99 10.56
CA SER A 271 14.72 -18.94 10.15
C SER A 271 15.10 -19.61 8.82
N SER A 272 14.37 -20.67 8.47
CA SER A 272 14.52 -21.35 7.18
C SER A 272 14.10 -20.47 5.98
N ALA A 273 13.42 -19.34 6.21
CA ALA A 273 13.02 -18.34 5.22
C ALA A 273 13.56 -16.93 5.51
N SER A 274 14.75 -16.86 6.10
CA SER A 274 15.52 -15.63 6.35
C SER A 274 16.61 -15.41 5.31
N SER A 275 17.21 -14.21 5.29
CA SER A 275 18.32 -13.82 4.40
C SER A 275 18.01 -14.07 2.91
N GLN A 276 16.77 -13.79 2.50
CA GLN A 276 16.24 -14.20 1.20
C GLN A 276 17.00 -13.58 0.02
N ILE A 277 17.42 -12.31 0.13
CA ILE A 277 18.24 -11.65 -0.90
C ILE A 277 19.53 -12.45 -1.13
N GLN A 278 20.25 -12.79 -0.06
CA GLN A 278 21.51 -13.52 -0.14
C GLN A 278 21.33 -14.96 -0.60
N GLN A 279 20.15 -15.55 -0.41
CA GLN A 279 19.85 -16.91 -0.84
C GLN A 279 19.40 -16.99 -2.30
N PHE A 280 18.71 -15.97 -2.82
CA PHE A 280 18.08 -16.02 -4.13
C PHE A 280 18.77 -15.20 -5.22
N TYR A 281 19.56 -14.19 -4.87
CA TYR A 281 20.18 -13.28 -5.86
C TYR A 281 21.71 -13.36 -5.90
N THR A 282 22.27 -14.54 -5.65
CA THR A 282 23.70 -14.85 -5.79
C THR A 282 23.90 -16.10 -6.64
N ASP A 283 25.00 -16.19 -7.39
CA ASP A 283 25.32 -17.38 -8.19
C ASP A 283 25.85 -18.55 -7.36
N THR A 284 26.30 -18.28 -6.13
CA THR A 284 26.88 -19.30 -5.22
C THR A 284 25.83 -20.10 -4.46
N SER A 285 24.58 -19.65 -4.43
CA SER A 285 23.49 -20.32 -3.74
C SER A 285 22.80 -21.31 -4.67
N ARG A 286 22.56 -22.53 -4.17
CA ARG A 286 21.74 -23.53 -4.87
C ARG A 286 20.29 -23.13 -5.08
N TYR A 287 19.82 -22.06 -4.42
CA TYR A 287 18.45 -21.55 -4.54
C TYR A 287 18.32 -20.37 -5.50
N SER A 288 19.41 -19.96 -6.16
CA SER A 288 19.46 -18.75 -7.00
C SER A 288 18.34 -18.67 -8.04
N PHE A 289 17.76 -17.48 -8.18
CA PHE A 289 16.79 -17.14 -9.23
C PHE A 289 17.43 -16.60 -10.49
N ASN A 290 18.76 -16.38 -10.53
CA ASN A 290 19.44 -15.74 -11.67
C ASN A 290 19.27 -16.48 -13.00
N LYS A 291 18.90 -17.77 -12.98
CA LYS A 291 18.66 -18.60 -14.17
C LYS A 291 17.19 -18.73 -14.56
N LEU A 292 16.27 -18.22 -13.74
CA LEU A 292 14.83 -18.28 -14.00
C LEU A 292 14.42 -17.13 -14.92
N LYS A 293 13.60 -17.41 -15.92
CA LYS A 293 13.29 -16.45 -17.00
C LYS A 293 12.21 -15.43 -16.61
N HIS A 294 11.30 -15.83 -15.74
CA HIS A 294 10.13 -15.05 -15.35
C HIS A 294 10.28 -14.40 -13.97
N VAL A 295 11.46 -14.46 -13.35
CA VAL A 295 11.72 -13.75 -12.08
C VAL A 295 12.36 -12.40 -12.41
N PRO A 296 11.66 -11.27 -12.17
CA PRO A 296 12.22 -9.95 -12.41
C PRO A 296 13.30 -9.63 -11.37
N ARG A 297 14.15 -8.63 -11.65
CA ARG A 297 15.24 -8.21 -10.74
C ARG A 297 14.74 -7.33 -9.58
N PHE A 298 13.73 -7.79 -8.86
CA PHE A 298 13.28 -7.16 -7.62
C PHE A 298 12.74 -8.19 -6.63
N ILE A 299 12.68 -7.82 -5.35
CA ILE A 299 12.16 -8.68 -4.28
C ILE A 299 11.04 -7.98 -3.50
N ALA A 300 10.04 -8.75 -3.08
CA ALA A 300 8.86 -8.28 -2.37
C ALA A 300 8.95 -8.56 -0.87
N GLY A 301 8.54 -7.61 -0.04
CA GLY A 301 8.46 -7.75 1.40
C GLY A 301 7.47 -6.79 2.04
N HIS A 302 7.07 -7.12 3.27
CA HIS A 302 6.02 -6.44 4.01
C HIS A 302 6.65 -5.55 5.10
N SER A 303 6.09 -4.35 5.28
CA SER A 303 6.62 -3.37 6.24
C SER A 303 6.19 -3.66 7.69
N TYR A 304 5.47 -4.75 7.95
CA TYR A 304 4.96 -5.08 9.29
C TYR A 304 6.07 -5.19 10.34
N PHE A 305 5.74 -4.75 11.56
CA PHE A 305 6.59 -4.86 12.75
C PHE A 305 7.99 -4.22 12.60
N THR A 306 8.19 -3.40 11.56
CA THR A 306 9.38 -2.58 11.32
C THR A 306 9.04 -1.09 11.38
N ASP A 307 7.98 -0.78 12.13
CA ASP A 307 7.31 0.52 12.23
C ASP A 307 7.28 1.08 13.67
N SER A 308 7.92 0.40 14.63
CA SER A 308 8.03 0.88 16.01
C SER A 308 9.28 1.74 16.22
N GLY A 309 9.08 3.06 16.24
CA GLY A 309 10.11 4.05 16.54
C GLY A 309 10.98 4.43 15.35
N ASP A 310 11.30 5.71 15.23
CA ASP A 310 11.91 6.28 14.02
C ASP A 310 13.31 5.75 13.73
N SER A 311 14.11 5.49 14.76
CA SER A 311 15.43 4.86 14.59
C SER A 311 15.33 3.49 13.95
N SER A 312 14.34 2.68 14.35
CA SER A 312 14.10 1.34 13.80
C SER A 312 13.58 1.44 12.36
N ILE A 313 12.60 2.32 12.13
CA ILE A 313 12.02 2.58 10.80
C ILE A 313 13.13 2.90 9.80
N VAL A 314 14.00 3.85 10.13
CA VAL A 314 15.11 4.29 9.27
C VAL A 314 16.16 3.20 9.11
N ALA A 315 16.63 2.59 10.21
CA ALA A 315 17.74 1.64 10.16
C ALA A 315 17.41 0.39 9.34
N VAL A 316 16.19 -0.15 9.50
CA VAL A 316 15.75 -1.34 8.73
C VAL A 316 15.70 -1.03 7.23
N ARG A 317 15.15 0.14 6.87
CA ARG A 317 15.00 0.55 5.47
C ARG A 317 16.34 0.87 4.81
N GLN A 318 17.24 1.54 5.53
CA GLN A 318 18.59 1.81 5.03
C GLN A 318 19.35 0.51 4.79
N HIS A 319 19.30 -0.42 5.76
CA HIS A 319 19.97 -1.72 5.60
C HIS A 319 19.39 -2.53 4.44
N LEU A 320 18.07 -2.49 4.25
CA LEU A 320 17.43 -3.12 3.09
C LEU A 320 17.89 -2.48 1.78
N ALA A 321 17.90 -1.15 1.70
CA ALA A 321 18.36 -0.41 0.51
C ALA A 321 19.81 -0.75 0.15
N ASP A 322 20.71 -0.80 1.15
CA ASP A 322 22.11 -1.19 0.97
C ASP A 322 22.21 -2.65 0.49
N SER A 323 21.38 -3.53 1.06
CA SER A 323 21.33 -4.95 0.70
C SER A 323 20.88 -5.15 -0.75
N VAL A 324 19.77 -4.56 -1.18
CA VAL A 324 19.29 -4.73 -2.56
C VAL A 324 20.23 -4.08 -3.58
N SER A 325 20.84 -2.94 -3.23
CA SER A 325 21.86 -2.29 -4.06
C SER A 325 23.07 -3.19 -4.28
N LYS A 326 23.57 -3.86 -3.24
CA LYS A 326 24.69 -4.81 -3.32
C LYS A 326 24.44 -5.96 -4.31
N TYR A 327 23.19 -6.38 -4.48
CA TYR A 327 22.81 -7.48 -5.38
C TYR A 327 22.22 -6.98 -6.72
N GLY A 328 22.18 -5.67 -6.96
CA GLY A 328 21.66 -5.10 -8.20
C GLY A 328 20.21 -5.49 -8.47
N ILE A 329 19.37 -5.42 -7.44
CA ILE A 329 17.92 -5.67 -7.53
C ILE A 329 17.16 -4.48 -6.90
N GLU A 330 15.87 -4.35 -7.23
CA GLU A 330 14.98 -3.40 -6.56
C GLU A 330 14.16 -4.06 -5.44
N TYR A 331 13.43 -3.25 -4.69
CA TYR A 331 12.56 -3.70 -3.60
C TYR A 331 11.13 -3.20 -3.81
N TRP A 332 10.16 -4.08 -3.59
CA TRP A 332 8.74 -3.75 -3.55
C TRP A 332 8.21 -3.93 -2.13
N GLN A 333 7.64 -2.85 -1.58
CA GLN A 333 6.76 -2.97 -0.43
C GLN A 333 5.41 -3.47 -0.97
N SER A 334 5.07 -4.72 -0.66
CA SER A 334 3.97 -5.45 -1.31
C SER A 334 2.76 -5.69 -0.40
N GLU A 335 2.91 -5.47 0.91
CA GLU A 335 1.82 -5.50 1.88
C GLU A 335 2.16 -4.72 3.15
N TYR A 336 1.23 -3.85 3.56
CA TYR A 336 1.31 -3.17 4.85
C TYR A 336 -0.06 -2.70 5.30
N SER A 337 -0.24 -2.71 6.61
CA SER A 337 -1.21 -1.94 7.36
C SER A 337 -0.65 -1.74 8.76
N MET A 338 -1.28 -0.91 9.60
CA MET A 338 -0.83 -0.66 10.97
C MET A 338 -1.20 -1.82 11.90
N LEU A 339 -0.70 -3.02 11.60
CA LEU A 339 -0.93 -4.25 12.37
C LEU A 339 -0.24 -4.21 13.72
N GLY A 340 1.00 -3.73 13.75
CA GLY A 340 1.72 -3.42 14.98
C GLY A 340 1.21 -2.13 15.63
N ASP A 341 1.72 -1.84 16.83
CA ASP A 341 1.37 -0.62 17.57
C ASP A 341 2.27 0.59 17.24
N GLY A 342 3.11 0.49 16.20
CA GLY A 342 4.02 1.57 15.79
C GLY A 342 3.31 2.91 15.54
N PHE A 343 2.11 2.86 14.96
CA PHE A 343 1.26 4.04 14.69
C PHE A 343 0.84 4.82 15.93
N ARG A 344 0.94 4.20 17.12
CA ARG A 344 0.65 4.88 18.39
C ARG A 344 1.77 5.84 18.79
N GLU A 345 2.97 5.67 18.24
CA GLU A 345 4.16 6.48 18.56
C GLU A 345 4.38 6.62 20.08
N GLY A 346 4.16 5.53 20.81
CA GLY A 346 4.31 5.47 22.28
C GLY A 346 3.10 5.95 23.09
N SER A 347 2.06 6.49 22.44
CA SER A 347 0.83 6.90 23.12
C SER A 347 -0.05 5.71 23.51
N LYS A 348 -0.75 5.83 24.65
CA LYS A 348 -1.80 4.89 25.07
C LYS A 348 -3.19 5.29 24.56
N GLU A 349 -3.32 6.50 24.04
CA GLU A 349 -4.59 7.01 23.53
C GLU A 349 -4.91 6.44 22.16
N LYS A 350 -6.20 6.43 21.81
CA LYS A 350 -6.64 6.15 20.44
C LYS A 350 -6.10 7.24 19.52
N ARG A 351 -5.67 6.85 18.32
CA ARG A 351 -5.17 7.78 17.30
C ARG A 351 -6.34 8.17 16.40
N SER A 352 -6.44 9.46 16.09
CA SER A 352 -7.48 9.93 15.16
C SER A 352 -7.23 9.38 13.75
N GLN A 353 -8.25 9.41 12.89
CA GLN A 353 -8.06 9.03 11.48
C GLN A 353 -6.95 9.83 10.78
N MET A 354 -6.73 11.10 11.15
CA MET A 354 -5.66 11.90 10.55
C MET A 354 -4.28 11.51 11.12
N ASP A 355 -4.18 11.17 12.40
CA ASP A 355 -2.94 10.63 12.98
C ASP A 355 -2.53 9.34 12.27
N CYS A 356 -3.47 8.42 12.07
CA CYS A 356 -3.24 7.21 11.29
C CYS A 356 -2.83 7.56 9.84
N ALA A 357 -3.52 8.49 9.18
CA ALA A 357 -3.19 8.87 7.81
C ALA A 357 -1.79 9.50 7.66
N LEU A 358 -1.37 10.30 8.65
CA LEU A 358 -0.02 10.85 8.71
C LEU A 358 1.02 9.76 8.93
N PHE A 359 0.74 8.80 9.82
CA PHE A 359 1.61 7.66 10.04
C PHE A 359 1.71 6.77 8.79
N LEU A 360 0.61 6.52 8.09
CA LEU A 360 0.61 5.82 6.81
C LEU A 360 1.46 6.56 5.77
N ALA A 361 1.27 7.86 5.63
CA ALA A 361 2.05 8.68 4.70
C ALA A 361 3.54 8.67 5.05
N LYS A 362 3.88 8.69 6.35
CA LYS A 362 5.24 8.53 6.86
C LYS A 362 5.82 7.18 6.44
N MET A 363 5.10 6.07 6.64
CA MET A 363 5.58 4.75 6.22
C MET A 363 5.81 4.68 4.70
N ILE A 364 4.88 5.19 3.89
CA ILE A 364 5.05 5.31 2.42
C ILE A 364 6.31 6.12 2.10
N ASN A 365 6.49 7.28 2.74
CA ASN A 365 7.63 8.14 2.53
C ASN A 365 8.95 7.45 2.89
N GLN A 366 9.01 6.78 4.04
CA GLN A 366 10.22 6.11 4.53
C GLN A 366 10.57 4.91 3.66
N ASP A 367 9.59 4.08 3.29
CA ASP A 367 9.79 2.96 2.37
C ASP A 367 10.38 3.43 1.02
N ILE A 368 9.87 4.55 0.48
CA ILE A 368 10.31 5.08 -0.82
C ILE A 368 11.65 5.84 -0.74
N THR A 369 11.83 6.71 0.26
CA THR A 369 12.97 7.64 0.29
C THR A 369 14.19 7.09 1.01
N VAL A 370 13.99 6.20 1.99
CA VAL A 370 15.08 5.54 2.72
C VAL A 370 15.24 4.10 2.22
N GLY A 371 14.14 3.37 2.05
CA GLY A 371 14.16 1.97 1.61
C GLY A 371 14.32 1.78 0.09
N ASN A 372 14.26 2.86 -0.69
CA ASN A 372 14.24 2.85 -2.15
C ASN A 372 13.17 1.90 -2.74
N ALA A 373 12.00 1.76 -2.08
CA ALA A 373 10.90 0.97 -2.60
C ALA A 373 10.46 1.50 -3.99
N ALA A 374 10.39 0.60 -4.97
CA ALA A 374 9.92 0.86 -6.32
C ALA A 374 8.40 0.65 -6.45
N ALA A 375 7.77 -0.04 -5.50
CA ALA A 375 6.32 -0.13 -5.38
C ALA A 375 5.88 -0.05 -3.92
N TRP A 376 4.65 0.39 -3.69
CA TRP A 376 4.04 0.43 -2.37
C TRP A 376 2.58 -0.05 -2.42
N GLN A 377 2.26 -1.07 -1.66
CA GLN A 377 0.97 -1.76 -1.71
C GLN A 377 0.38 -1.94 -0.30
N LEU A 378 -0.82 -1.40 -0.10
CA LEU A 378 -1.58 -1.60 1.12
C LEU A 378 -2.11 -3.04 1.16
N TRP A 379 -2.27 -3.59 2.37
CA TRP A 379 -2.91 -4.88 2.58
C TRP A 379 -4.34 -4.91 2.04
N ASN A 380 -5.33 -4.46 2.81
CA ASN A 380 -6.73 -4.52 2.39
C ASN A 380 -7.28 -3.13 2.15
N ALA A 381 -7.92 -2.91 1.01
CA ALA A 381 -8.58 -1.64 0.72
C ALA A 381 -9.76 -1.39 1.67
N TRP A 382 -10.37 -2.45 2.19
CA TRP A 382 -11.55 -2.39 3.06
C TRP A 382 -11.59 -3.50 4.11
N GLU A 383 -12.02 -3.14 5.32
CA GLU A 383 -12.25 -4.05 6.43
C GLU A 383 -13.36 -3.46 7.33
N PRO A 384 -14.08 -4.28 8.10
CA PRO A 384 -14.95 -3.79 9.16
C PRO A 384 -14.17 -3.01 10.22
N GLY A 385 -14.64 -1.81 10.59
CA GLY A 385 -13.98 -1.03 11.63
C GLY A 385 -14.47 0.42 11.77
N SER A 386 -13.85 1.15 12.69
CA SER A 386 -14.12 2.57 12.93
C SER A 386 -13.46 3.46 11.88
N ALA A 387 -14.20 4.41 11.31
CA ALA A 387 -13.62 5.44 10.44
C ALA A 387 -13.04 6.64 11.21
N GLU A 388 -13.18 6.67 12.53
CA GLU A 388 -12.82 7.83 13.36
C GLU A 388 -11.52 7.62 14.13
N TRP A 389 -11.32 6.42 14.65
CA TRP A 389 -10.26 6.09 15.61
C TRP A 389 -9.56 4.80 15.23
N ASP A 390 -8.23 4.78 15.36
CA ASP A 390 -7.39 3.63 15.06
C ASP A 390 -7.75 3.02 13.67
N THR A 391 -7.83 3.89 12.64
CA THR A 391 -8.07 3.50 11.25
C THR A 391 -6.84 2.80 10.67
N ARG A 392 -6.61 1.54 11.08
CA ARG A 392 -5.32 0.86 10.91
C ARG A 392 -5.20 -0.03 9.68
N TYR A 393 -6.30 -0.62 9.23
CA TYR A 393 -6.26 -1.76 8.29
C TYR A 393 -6.82 -1.49 6.89
N TYR A 394 -7.37 -0.29 6.65
CA TYR A 394 -8.23 -0.04 5.49
C TYR A 394 -8.20 1.41 5.01
N LEU A 395 -8.57 1.57 3.74
CA LEU A 395 -8.91 2.85 3.12
C LEU A 395 -10.40 3.17 3.28
N LEU A 396 -11.25 2.12 3.25
CA LEU A 396 -12.69 2.21 3.44
C LEU A 396 -13.12 1.36 4.64
N ALA A 397 -13.70 1.99 5.66
CA ALA A 397 -14.23 1.31 6.82
C ALA A 397 -15.59 0.70 6.47
N LEU A 398 -15.74 -0.62 6.57
CA LEU A 398 -17.00 -1.30 6.28
C LEU A 398 -17.92 -1.26 7.51
N LYS A 399 -19.21 -1.00 7.26
CA LYS A 399 -20.31 -1.17 8.21
C LYS A 399 -21.37 -2.11 7.60
N PRO A 400 -21.20 -3.43 7.75
CA PRO A 400 -22.14 -4.43 7.27
C PRO A 400 -23.53 -4.23 7.88
N ALA A 401 -24.58 -4.47 7.09
CA ALA A 401 -25.97 -4.35 7.52
C ALA A 401 -26.53 -5.67 8.10
N ASN A 402 -25.86 -6.79 7.84
CA ASN A 402 -26.29 -8.12 8.27
C ASN A 402 -25.08 -9.05 8.52
N GLU A 403 -25.32 -10.17 9.19
CA GLU A 403 -24.30 -11.16 9.55
C GLU A 403 -23.76 -11.94 8.33
N GLN A 404 -24.51 -11.95 7.22
CA GLN A 404 -24.14 -12.60 5.97
C GLN A 404 -23.24 -11.71 5.09
N TYR A 405 -23.04 -10.44 5.45
CA TYR A 405 -22.24 -9.45 4.74
C TYR A 405 -22.69 -9.22 3.29
N THR A 406 -23.98 -9.45 3.02
CA THR A 406 -24.58 -9.28 1.69
C THR A 406 -25.02 -7.85 1.39
N ASP A 407 -25.09 -6.99 2.41
CA ASP A 407 -25.29 -5.55 2.27
C ASP A 407 -24.57 -4.81 3.40
N GLY A 408 -24.37 -3.51 3.24
CA GLY A 408 -23.71 -2.64 4.20
C GLY A 408 -23.52 -1.22 3.68
N SER A 409 -22.87 -0.39 4.48
CA SER A 409 -22.32 0.89 4.04
C SER A 409 -20.81 0.92 4.23
N PHE A 410 -20.17 1.95 3.71
CA PHE A 410 -18.75 2.18 3.92
C PHE A 410 -18.50 3.66 4.22
N THR A 411 -17.42 3.93 4.95
CA THR A 411 -16.95 5.28 5.24
C THR A 411 -15.52 5.44 4.75
N ILE A 412 -15.26 6.53 4.02
CA ILE A 412 -13.91 6.86 3.52
C ILE A 412 -13.06 7.35 4.70
N THR A 413 -11.85 6.82 4.85
CA THR A 413 -10.90 7.28 5.89
C THR A 413 -9.86 8.24 5.30
N LYS A 414 -9.17 9.01 6.15
CA LYS A 414 -8.03 9.83 5.72
C LYS A 414 -6.86 9.02 5.16
N ASN A 415 -6.76 7.71 5.45
CA ASN A 415 -5.76 6.84 4.82
C ASN A 415 -5.91 6.80 3.30
N LEU A 416 -7.16 6.79 2.79
CA LEU A 416 -7.43 6.83 1.35
C LEU A 416 -6.78 8.07 0.73
N TRP A 417 -7.01 9.24 1.31
CA TRP A 417 -6.49 10.49 0.78
C TRP A 417 -4.99 10.68 1.03
N ALA A 418 -4.44 10.15 2.12
CA ALA A 418 -2.99 10.11 2.34
C ALA A 418 -2.28 9.24 1.29
N MET A 419 -2.82 8.07 0.99
CA MET A 419 -2.32 7.24 -0.11
C MET A 419 -2.50 7.92 -1.47
N GLY A 420 -3.64 8.57 -1.70
CA GLY A 420 -3.95 9.31 -2.92
C GLY A 420 -3.00 10.46 -3.25
N ASN A 421 -2.36 11.08 -2.25
CA ASN A 421 -1.28 12.04 -2.47
C ASN A 421 -0.10 11.43 -3.26
N TYR A 422 0.13 10.12 -3.10
CA TYR A 422 1.13 9.41 -3.89
C TYR A 422 0.50 8.81 -5.15
N SER A 423 -0.47 7.90 -5.00
CA SER A 423 -0.92 7.01 -6.09
C SER A 423 -1.53 7.77 -7.28
N LEU A 424 -2.22 8.88 -7.04
CA LEU A 424 -2.88 9.63 -8.12
C LEU A 424 -1.87 10.38 -8.99
N PHE A 425 -0.77 10.86 -8.39
CA PHE A 425 0.17 11.78 -9.02
C PHE A 425 1.48 11.12 -9.46
N VAL A 426 1.96 10.14 -8.69
CA VAL A 426 3.16 9.37 -8.98
C VAL A 426 2.77 8.13 -9.78
N ARG A 427 2.96 8.21 -11.10
CA ARG A 427 2.52 7.17 -12.04
C ARG A 427 3.64 6.18 -12.38
N PRO A 428 3.30 4.94 -12.79
CA PRO A 428 4.27 3.98 -13.30
C PRO A 428 5.23 4.62 -14.31
N GLY A 429 6.53 4.36 -14.14
CA GLY A 429 7.61 4.92 -14.98
C GLY A 429 8.19 6.26 -14.50
N MET A 430 7.55 6.96 -13.55
CA MET A 430 8.18 8.13 -12.93
C MET A 430 9.37 7.70 -12.08
N LYS A 431 10.43 8.53 -12.07
CA LYS A 431 11.64 8.27 -11.27
C LYS A 431 11.62 9.09 -10.00
N ARG A 432 11.98 8.49 -8.86
CA ARG A 432 12.24 9.24 -7.63
C ARG A 432 13.49 10.10 -7.82
N ILE A 433 13.50 11.27 -7.20
CA ILE A 433 14.65 12.18 -7.15
C ILE A 433 15.19 12.21 -5.72
N ASN A 434 16.51 12.13 -5.58
CA ASN A 434 17.19 12.38 -4.31
C ASN A 434 17.11 13.87 -3.97
N THR A 435 16.57 14.19 -2.79
CA THR A 435 16.45 15.56 -2.30
C THR A 435 17.43 15.82 -1.18
N SER A 436 17.94 17.04 -1.07
CA SER A 436 18.66 17.52 0.11
C SER A 436 17.94 18.69 0.77
N ARG A 437 18.21 18.91 2.05
CA ARG A 437 17.61 19.95 2.90
C ARG A 437 18.69 20.80 3.56
N ASN A 438 18.43 22.10 3.73
CA ASN A 438 19.43 23.07 4.20
C ASN A 438 19.66 23.11 5.73
N ASP A 439 18.87 22.37 6.51
CA ASP A 439 18.93 22.40 7.98
C ASP A 439 19.70 21.20 8.60
N GLY A 440 20.21 20.29 7.77
CA GLY A 440 21.09 19.20 8.20
C GLY A 440 20.45 18.17 9.12
N LEU A 441 19.10 18.07 9.19
CA LEU A 441 18.45 17.06 10.02
C LEU A 441 18.78 15.64 9.56
N SER A 442 19.06 14.75 10.52
CA SER A 442 19.24 13.32 10.26
C SER A 442 17.89 12.67 9.84
N PRO A 443 17.91 11.57 9.08
CA PRO A 443 16.67 10.90 8.64
C PRO A 443 15.69 10.57 9.79
N VAL A 444 16.23 10.20 10.97
CA VAL A 444 15.43 9.94 12.17
C VAL A 444 14.71 11.19 12.66
N LYS A 445 15.37 12.36 12.67
CA LYS A 445 14.72 13.63 13.04
C LYS A 445 13.73 14.11 11.97
N VAL A 446 14.03 13.86 10.70
CA VAL A 446 13.13 14.18 9.58
C VAL A 446 11.79 13.45 9.70
N ALA A 447 11.79 12.21 10.23
CA ALA A 447 10.58 11.41 10.44
C ALA A 447 9.54 12.03 11.41
N GLN A 448 9.92 13.10 12.14
CA GLN A 448 9.05 13.90 13.02
C GLN A 448 8.94 15.38 12.60
N ASP A 449 9.53 15.75 11.46
CA ASP A 449 9.52 17.12 10.92
C ASP A 449 8.80 17.13 9.55
N VAL A 450 9.27 17.91 8.58
CA VAL A 450 8.76 17.92 7.21
C VAL A 450 9.46 16.82 6.42
N MET A 451 8.72 15.81 5.97
CA MET A 451 9.20 14.75 5.08
C MET A 451 8.84 15.09 3.63
N VAL A 452 9.75 14.80 2.68
CA VAL A 452 9.57 15.12 1.25
C VAL A 452 9.95 13.92 0.41
N ALA A 453 9.12 13.58 -0.58
CA ALA A 453 9.45 12.69 -1.68
C ALA A 453 9.22 13.42 -3.01
N ALA A 454 10.20 13.44 -3.90
CA ALA A 454 10.12 14.10 -5.20
C ALA A 454 10.23 13.09 -6.34
N PHE A 455 9.46 13.31 -7.41
CA PHE A 455 9.36 12.40 -8.54
C PHE A 455 9.30 13.17 -9.86
N THR A 456 9.96 12.66 -10.88
CA THR A 456 9.98 13.24 -12.23
C THR A 456 9.44 12.26 -13.27
N GLY A 457 8.67 12.78 -14.23
CA GLY A 457 8.31 12.08 -15.47
C GLY A 457 9.11 12.57 -16.67
N GLY A 458 10.17 13.34 -16.46
CA GLY A 458 10.85 14.17 -17.46
C GLY A 458 11.20 15.55 -16.89
N ASN A 459 12.00 16.33 -17.64
CA ASN A 459 12.45 17.66 -17.19
C ASN A 459 11.36 18.74 -17.16
N ASP A 460 10.11 18.37 -17.48
CA ASP A 460 8.91 19.21 -17.54
C ASP A 460 7.78 18.74 -16.62
N LYS A 461 7.97 17.65 -15.86
CA LYS A 461 6.98 17.13 -14.93
C LYS A 461 7.63 16.80 -13.59
N LEU A 462 7.30 17.57 -12.57
CA LEU A 462 7.75 17.36 -11.19
C LEU A 462 6.55 17.24 -10.25
N VAL A 463 6.56 16.18 -9.43
CA VAL A 463 5.62 15.96 -8.34
C VAL A 463 6.41 15.86 -7.04
N MET A 464 6.01 16.62 -6.03
CA MET A 464 6.54 16.50 -4.67
C MET A 464 5.41 16.15 -3.72
N VAL A 465 5.57 15.09 -2.93
CA VAL A 465 4.66 14.76 -1.82
C VAL A 465 5.35 15.16 -0.52
N VAL A 466 4.69 16.04 0.23
CA VAL A 466 5.25 16.68 1.41
C VAL A 466 4.35 16.41 2.61
N ILE A 467 4.93 15.85 3.68
CA ILE A 467 4.21 15.58 4.92
C ILE A 467 4.72 16.56 5.96
N ASN A 468 3.86 17.47 6.42
CA ASN A 468 4.18 18.30 7.57
C ASN A 468 3.85 17.51 8.84
N TYR A 469 4.85 16.81 9.39
CA TYR A 469 4.68 16.03 10.61
C TYR A 469 4.75 16.86 11.90
N THR A 470 4.80 18.20 11.81
CA THR A 470 4.76 19.10 12.97
C THR A 470 3.36 19.68 13.26
N ASN A 471 3.18 20.20 14.48
CA ASN A 471 1.96 20.90 14.92
C ASN A 471 1.89 22.36 14.46
N GLU A 472 2.90 22.84 13.74
CA GLU A 472 2.98 24.21 13.27
C GLU A 472 2.91 24.29 11.74
N ALA A 473 2.49 25.43 11.22
CA ALA A 473 2.59 25.71 9.80
C ALA A 473 4.08 25.81 9.42
N ARG A 474 4.45 25.29 8.27
CA ARG A 474 5.84 25.29 7.78
C ARG A 474 5.89 25.85 6.37
N ASN A 475 7.01 26.47 6.01
CA ASN A 475 7.25 26.95 4.66
C ASN A 475 8.39 26.15 4.04
N ILE A 476 8.22 25.70 2.81
CA ILE A 476 9.27 25.07 2.01
C ILE A 476 9.59 25.91 0.77
N SER A 477 10.84 25.88 0.32
CA SER A 477 11.25 26.51 -0.94
C SER A 477 11.98 25.48 -1.80
N PRO A 478 11.33 24.90 -2.83
CA PRO A 478 11.99 24.00 -3.76
C PRO A 478 13.04 24.73 -4.61
N GLU A 479 14.30 24.32 -4.52
CA GLU A 479 15.37 24.76 -5.41
C GLU A 479 15.54 23.75 -6.54
N LEU A 480 15.05 24.11 -7.72
CA LEU A 480 14.99 23.22 -8.88
C LEU A 480 16.26 23.35 -9.72
N LYS A 481 16.96 22.23 -9.94
CA LYS A 481 18.13 22.11 -10.81
C LYS A 481 17.84 21.18 -11.99
N ASN A 482 18.34 21.53 -13.17
CA ASN A 482 18.18 20.76 -14.41
C ASN A 482 16.71 20.52 -14.85
N PHE A 483 15.79 21.40 -14.45
CA PHE A 483 14.41 21.45 -14.95
C PHE A 483 14.22 22.56 -15.97
N LYS A 484 13.20 22.44 -16.83
CA LYS A 484 12.67 23.60 -17.54
C LYS A 484 12.12 24.62 -16.53
N THR A 485 12.02 25.88 -16.94
CA THR A 485 11.47 26.94 -16.09
C THR A 485 10.04 26.61 -15.67
N VAL A 486 9.87 26.28 -14.39
CA VAL A 486 8.55 26.11 -13.75
C VAL A 486 7.96 27.48 -13.50
N LYS A 487 6.75 27.72 -14.02
CA LYS A 487 6.07 29.02 -13.85
C LYS A 487 4.97 28.96 -12.82
N LYS A 488 4.38 27.77 -12.64
CA LYS A 488 3.21 27.60 -11.79
C LYS A 488 3.27 26.29 -11.05
N TYR A 489 2.55 26.24 -9.95
CA TYR A 489 2.32 25.01 -9.23
C TYR A 489 0.88 24.95 -8.73
N ARG A 490 0.44 23.73 -8.44
CA ARG A 490 -0.82 23.46 -7.77
C ARG A 490 -0.59 22.49 -6.62
N THR A 491 -1.21 22.78 -5.49
CA THR A 491 -1.20 21.88 -4.33
C THR A 491 -2.49 21.10 -4.21
N TYR A 492 -2.39 19.91 -3.62
CA TYR A 492 -3.50 19.05 -3.22
C TYR A 492 -3.29 18.67 -1.76
N VAL A 493 -4.27 18.97 -0.91
CA VAL A 493 -4.06 18.94 0.55
C VAL A 493 -5.00 17.97 1.23
N THR A 494 -4.44 17.15 2.13
CA THR A 494 -5.18 16.32 3.08
C THR A 494 -4.86 16.77 4.50
N THR A 495 -5.87 17.19 5.26
CA THR A 495 -5.77 17.54 6.70
C THR A 495 -6.87 16.86 7.51
N ALA A 496 -6.94 17.10 8.82
CA ALA A 496 -8.05 16.64 9.66
C ALA A 496 -9.40 17.28 9.30
N ASN A 497 -9.42 18.43 8.60
CA ASN A 497 -10.65 19.06 8.16
C ASN A 497 -11.41 18.13 7.19
N VAL A 498 -12.71 17.94 7.40
CA VAL A 498 -13.55 17.05 6.60
C VAL A 498 -13.56 17.41 5.11
N ASN A 499 -13.34 18.67 4.77
CA ASN A 499 -13.32 19.16 3.39
C ASN A 499 -11.93 19.10 2.73
N ASP A 500 -10.88 18.86 3.51
CA ASP A 500 -9.51 18.75 3.00
C ASP A 500 -9.16 17.28 2.76
N ASN A 501 -9.76 16.72 1.70
CA ASN A 501 -9.61 15.34 1.24
C ASN A 501 -8.94 15.35 -0.14
N LEU A 502 -7.60 15.40 -0.16
CA LEU A 502 -6.83 15.64 -1.39
C LEU A 502 -7.36 16.87 -2.17
N LYS A 503 -7.75 17.89 -1.42
CA LYS A 503 -8.45 19.07 -1.92
C LYS A 503 -7.55 19.87 -2.85
N PRO A 504 -7.96 20.15 -4.10
CA PRO A 504 -7.20 21.00 -5.01
C PRO A 504 -7.20 22.45 -4.50
N CYS A 505 -6.02 23.06 -4.44
CA CYS A 505 -5.91 24.50 -4.28
C CYS A 505 -5.90 25.21 -5.64
N ALA A 506 -6.10 26.53 -5.60
CA ALA A 506 -5.90 27.37 -6.78
C ALA A 506 -4.46 27.23 -7.29
N GLU A 507 -4.29 27.30 -8.61
CA GLU A 507 -2.97 27.34 -9.23
C GLU A 507 -2.29 28.67 -8.88
N GLN A 508 -1.02 28.60 -8.49
CA GLN A 508 -0.23 29.76 -8.05
C GLN A 508 0.99 29.94 -8.93
N LYS A 509 1.48 31.18 -9.04
CA LYS A 509 2.79 31.46 -9.64
C LYS A 509 3.87 30.84 -8.75
N PHE A 510 4.83 30.18 -9.38
CA PHE A 510 5.99 29.64 -8.67
C PHE A 510 6.98 30.78 -8.39
N SER A 511 6.81 31.43 -7.25
CA SER A 511 7.66 32.52 -6.79
C SER A 511 7.76 32.50 -5.27
N GLY A 512 8.85 31.98 -4.73
CA GLY A 512 9.12 31.94 -3.29
C GLY A 512 8.64 30.67 -2.59
N ALA A 513 8.36 30.80 -1.30
CA ALA A 513 8.04 29.67 -0.43
C ALA A 513 6.59 29.19 -0.58
N ILE A 514 6.39 27.89 -0.43
CA ILE A 514 5.10 27.20 -0.40
C ILE A 514 4.76 26.89 1.05
N SER A 515 3.61 27.38 1.51
CA SER A 515 3.12 27.14 2.88
C SER A 515 2.44 25.78 3.01
N LEU A 516 2.75 25.09 4.09
CA LEU A 516 2.22 23.79 4.48
C LEU A 516 1.40 23.96 5.75
N LEU A 517 0.16 23.46 5.73
CA LEU A 517 -0.67 23.41 6.93
C LEU A 517 -0.04 22.47 7.98
N PRO A 518 -0.25 22.72 9.29
CA PRO A 518 0.09 21.75 10.33
C PRO A 518 -0.53 20.39 10.04
N ARG A 519 0.13 19.30 10.46
CA ARG A 519 -0.47 17.95 10.46
C ARG A 519 -1.15 17.60 9.14
N SER A 520 -0.43 17.78 8.04
CA SER A 520 -0.97 17.64 6.68
C SER A 520 -0.10 16.80 5.76
N VAL A 521 -0.73 16.24 4.73
CA VAL A 521 -0.07 15.70 3.54
C VAL A 521 -0.43 16.60 2.36
N THR A 522 0.57 17.11 1.67
CA THR A 522 0.41 18.03 0.54
C THR A 522 1.17 17.51 -0.67
N THR A 523 0.47 17.29 -1.78
CA THR A 523 1.09 17.01 -3.07
C THR A 523 1.21 18.30 -3.87
N ILE A 524 2.39 18.59 -4.38
CA ILE A 524 2.73 19.77 -5.17
C ILE A 524 3.04 19.29 -6.58
N VAL A 525 2.24 19.72 -7.55
CA VAL A 525 2.47 19.48 -8.97
C VAL A 525 3.02 20.75 -9.57
N LEU A 526 4.25 20.69 -10.07
CA LEU A 526 4.98 21.81 -10.66
C LEU A 526 5.03 21.63 -12.18
N ASN A 527 4.57 22.65 -12.91
CA ASN A 527 4.44 22.67 -14.37
C ASN A 527 5.17 23.86 -15.01
#